data_AF-A0A933E049-F1
#
_entry.id   AF-A0A933E049-F1
#
_cell.length_a   1.000
_cell.length_b   1.000
_cell.length_c   1.000
_cell.angle_alpha   90.00
_cell.angle_beta   90.00
_cell.angle_gamma   90.00
#
_symmetry.space_group_name_H-M   'P 1'
#
loop_
_entity.id
_entity.type
_entity.pdbx_description
1 polymer ?
#
loop_
_entity_poly.entity_id
_entity_poly.type
_entity_poly.pdbx_seq_one_letter_code
_entity_poly.pdbx_strand_id
1 'polypeptide(L)'
;MRLLDQLQRRIDAEQSPFRAQLLREDVARLTRLQELARSAEDLAAFKRAGIRIGWTQGDLRTQEISVPLERLLEAVYVHATRPTGPGEEAQLEAAWLELHRVRMERLIGCLSTPVPKPTE
;
A
#
# COMPACT_ATOMS: atom_id res chain seq x y z
N MET A 1 -3.64 -1.58 14.74
CA MET A 1 -2.60 -1.82 13.73
C MET A 1 -1.61 -0.70 13.89
N ARG A 2 -0.43 -1.00 14.42
CA ARG A 2 0.57 0.01 14.77
C ARG A 2 1.06 0.79 13.54
N LEU A 3 1.05 0.14 12.38
CA LEU A 3 1.35 0.80 11.10
C LEU A 3 0.51 2.07 10.87
N LEU A 4 -0.79 2.05 11.14
CA LEU A 4 -1.65 3.23 10.96
C LEU A 4 -1.19 4.42 11.82
N ASP A 5 -0.85 4.16 13.08
CA ASP A 5 -0.35 5.19 14.00
C ASP A 5 1.02 5.74 13.59
N GLN A 6 1.86 4.90 12.96
CA GLN A 6 3.13 5.34 12.38
C GLN A 6 2.90 6.23 11.16
N LEU A 7 1.97 5.87 10.27
CA LEU A 7 1.65 6.66 9.08
C LEU A 7 1.03 8.01 9.46
N GLN A 8 0.15 8.04 10.46
CA GLN A 8 -0.42 9.30 10.95
C GLN A 8 0.66 10.25 11.45
N ARG A 9 1.60 9.75 12.28
CA ARG A 9 2.75 10.56 12.74
C ARG A 9 3.64 11.05 11.59
N ARG A 10 3.80 10.24 10.53
CA ARG A 10 4.55 10.66 9.33
C ARG A 10 3.82 11.74 8.55
N ILE A 11 2.48 11.69 8.45
CA ILE A 11 1.67 12.74 7.82
C ILE A 11 1.89 14.07 8.53
N ASP A 12 1.88 14.07 9.86
CA ASP A 12 2.01 15.29 10.67
C ASP A 12 3.41 15.94 10.55
N ALA A 13 4.42 15.13 10.22
CA ALA A 13 5.81 15.58 10.06
C ALA A 13 6.25 15.82 8.59
N GLU A 14 5.44 15.43 7.61
CA GLU A 14 5.80 15.50 6.19
C GLU A 14 5.64 16.93 5.64
N GLN A 15 6.70 17.45 5.05
CA GLN A 15 6.73 18.83 4.52
C GLN A 15 6.21 18.88 3.08
N SER A 16 6.28 17.79 2.33
CA SER A 16 5.76 17.72 0.97
C SER A 16 4.25 17.47 0.99
N PRO A 17 3.40 18.41 0.51
CA PRO A 17 1.95 18.21 0.49
C PRO A 17 1.55 17.02 -0.37
N PHE A 18 2.31 16.72 -1.42
CA PHE A 18 2.12 15.56 -2.27
C PHE A 18 2.37 14.24 -1.51
N ARG A 19 3.51 14.12 -0.81
CA ARG A 19 3.81 12.91 -0.01
C ARG A 19 2.83 12.75 1.15
N ALA A 20 2.46 13.85 1.80
CA ALA A 20 1.45 13.83 2.86
C ALA A 20 0.10 13.33 2.32
N GLN A 21 -0.29 13.75 1.11
CA GLN A 21 -1.50 13.26 0.47
C GLN A 21 -1.43 11.76 0.16
N LEU A 22 -0.32 11.27 -0.38
CA LEU A 22 -0.13 9.83 -0.63
C LEU A 22 -0.24 9.01 0.66
N LEU A 23 0.36 9.49 1.75
CA LEU A 23 0.25 8.83 3.06
C LEU A 23 -1.19 8.84 3.60
N ARG A 24 -1.94 9.94 3.44
CA ARG A 24 -3.36 10.01 3.84
C ARG A 24 -4.20 9.00 3.07
N GLU A 25 -3.96 8.86 1.77
CA GLU A 25 -4.64 7.85 0.97
C GLU A 25 -4.28 6.44 1.43
N ASP A 26 -3.02 6.17 1.78
CA ASP A 26 -2.60 4.87 2.29
C ASP A 26 -3.23 4.54 3.65
N VAL A 27 -3.35 5.52 4.55
CA VAL A 27 -4.10 5.37 5.81
C VAL A 27 -5.56 5.01 5.53
N ALA A 28 -6.22 5.71 4.59
CA ALA A 28 -7.60 5.42 4.22
C ALA A 28 -7.75 4.00 3.62
N ARG A 29 -6.85 3.59 2.72
CA ARG A 29 -6.84 2.24 2.11
C ARG A 29 -6.63 1.14 3.15
N LEU A 30 -5.65 1.31 4.05
CA LEU A 30 -5.37 0.33 5.10
C LEU A 30 -6.52 0.22 6.10
N THR A 31 -7.15 1.34 6.46
CA THR A 31 -8.36 1.34 7.31
C THR A 31 -9.49 0.57 6.63
N ARG A 32 -9.73 0.84 5.34
CA ARG A 32 -10.75 0.12 4.57
C ARG A 32 -10.45 -1.37 4.45
N LEU A 33 -9.19 -1.75 4.28
CA LEU A 33 -8.77 -3.15 4.26
C LEU A 33 -9.02 -3.84 5.61
N GLN A 34 -8.79 -3.17 6.74
CA GLN A 34 -9.11 -3.75 8.05
C GLN A 34 -10.60 -4.05 8.21
N GLU A 35 -11.46 -3.12 7.80
CA GLU A 35 -12.92 -3.32 7.80
C GLU A 35 -13.29 -4.49 6.90
N LEU A 36 -12.76 -4.50 5.68
CA LEU A 36 -13.03 -5.53 4.68
C LEU A 36 -12.62 -6.91 5.18
N ALA A 37 -11.42 -7.03 5.78
CA ALA A 37 -10.91 -8.30 6.30
C ALA A 37 -11.78 -8.90 7.40
N ARG A 38 -12.41 -8.07 8.24
CA ARG A 38 -13.34 -8.53 9.28
C ARG A 38 -14.66 -9.07 8.72
N SER A 39 -15.06 -8.60 7.54
CA SER A 39 -16.30 -8.99 6.86
C SER A 39 -16.10 -10.04 5.77
N ALA A 40 -14.86 -10.34 5.40
CA ALA A 40 -14.54 -11.27 4.34
C ALA A 40 -14.74 -12.71 4.82
N GLU A 41 -15.34 -13.53 3.95
CA GLU A 41 -15.56 -14.96 4.21
C GLU A 41 -14.23 -15.73 4.33
N ASP A 42 -13.29 -15.42 3.44
CA ASP A 42 -11.97 -16.02 3.41
C ASP A 42 -10.91 -15.07 2.82
N LEU A 43 -9.66 -15.52 2.84
CA LEU A 43 -8.52 -14.76 2.28
C LEU A 43 -8.69 -14.49 0.78
N ALA A 44 -9.31 -15.39 0.02
CA ALA A 44 -9.46 -15.24 -1.42
C ALA A 44 -10.49 -14.15 -1.76
N ALA A 45 -11.63 -14.14 -1.08
CA ALA A 45 -12.65 -13.11 -1.15
C ALA A 45 -12.09 -11.75 -0.72
N PHE A 46 -11.32 -11.74 0.38
CA PHE A 46 -10.63 -10.54 0.83
C PHE A 46 -9.67 -10.01 -0.24
N LYS A 47 -8.78 -10.83 -0.80
CA LYS A 47 -7.82 -10.41 -1.82
C LYS A 47 -8.52 -9.83 -3.06
N ARG A 48 -9.56 -10.49 -3.57
CA ARG A 48 -10.34 -10.01 -4.73
C ARG A 48 -10.95 -8.63 -4.47
N ALA A 49 -11.47 -8.40 -3.27
CA ALA A 49 -12.05 -7.11 -2.90
C ALA A 49 -10.96 -6.06 -2.60
N GLY A 50 -9.85 -6.44 -1.97
CA GLY A 50 -8.75 -5.56 -1.61
C GLY A 50 -7.99 -4.99 -2.81
N ILE A 51 -7.83 -5.78 -3.89
CA ILE A 51 -7.24 -5.30 -5.16
C ILE A 51 -8.08 -4.15 -5.75
N ARG A 52 -9.41 -4.20 -5.62
CA ARG A 52 -10.35 -3.22 -6.20
C ARG A 52 -10.47 -1.91 -5.41
N ILE A 53 -9.73 -1.74 -4.30
CA ILE A 53 -9.77 -0.51 -3.49
C ILE A 53 -9.12 0.68 -4.22
N GLY A 54 -8.35 0.45 -5.28
CA GLY A 54 -7.74 1.50 -6.10
C GLY A 54 -6.36 1.92 -5.56
N TRP A 55 -5.34 1.19 -5.98
CA TRP A 55 -3.94 1.36 -5.55
C TRP A 55 -3.11 2.25 -6.48
N THR A 56 -3.56 2.42 -7.72
CA THR A 56 -2.96 3.28 -8.73
C THR A 56 -4.05 4.17 -9.35
N GLN A 57 -3.65 5.30 -9.94
CA GLN A 57 -4.59 6.21 -10.60
C GLN A 57 -5.34 5.46 -11.71
N GLY A 58 -6.67 5.40 -11.60
CA GLY A 58 -7.52 4.69 -12.57
C GLY A 58 -7.28 3.18 -12.64
N ASP A 59 -6.60 2.58 -11.65
CA ASP A 59 -6.26 1.14 -11.59
C ASP A 59 -5.37 0.63 -12.74
N LEU A 60 -4.85 1.52 -13.58
CA LEU A 60 -4.19 1.19 -14.85
C LEU A 60 -2.90 0.38 -14.69
N ARG A 61 -2.26 0.45 -13.51
CA ARG A 61 -0.93 -0.13 -13.27
C ARG A 61 -0.90 -1.07 -12.08
N THR A 62 -2.07 -1.49 -11.60
CA THR A 62 -2.16 -2.38 -10.44
C THR A 62 -1.51 -3.74 -10.71
N GLN A 63 -1.46 -4.20 -11.97
CA GLN A 63 -0.72 -5.39 -12.37
C GLN A 63 0.80 -5.28 -12.08
N GLU A 64 1.39 -4.09 -12.21
CA GLU A 64 2.82 -3.86 -11.98
C GLU A 64 3.22 -3.89 -10.50
N ILE A 65 2.23 -3.78 -9.61
CA ILE A 65 2.39 -3.82 -8.15
C ILE A 65 1.68 -5.02 -7.54
N SER A 66 1.20 -5.96 -8.36
CA SER A 66 0.36 -7.09 -7.93
C SER A 66 1.04 -7.95 -6.86
N VAL A 67 2.30 -8.34 -7.07
CA VAL A 67 3.08 -9.15 -6.12
C VAL A 67 3.21 -8.48 -4.73
N PRO A 68 3.74 -7.25 -4.61
CA PRO A 68 3.83 -6.61 -3.29
C PRO A 68 2.46 -6.25 -2.71
N LEU A 69 1.46 -6.00 -3.57
CA LEU A 69 0.08 -5.77 -3.12
C LEU A 69 -0.51 -7.02 -2.49
N GLU A 70 -0.37 -8.19 -3.12
CA GLU A 70 -0.86 -9.45 -2.58
C GLU A 70 -0.24 -9.78 -1.23
N ARG A 71 1.06 -9.52 -1.04
CA ARG A 71 1.74 -9.67 0.25
C ARG A 71 1.17 -8.74 1.32
N LEU A 72 0.92 -7.48 0.98
CA LEU A 72 0.26 -6.56 1.91
C LEU A 72 -1.13 -7.05 2.28
N LEU A 73 -1.92 -7.52 1.31
CA LEU A 73 -3.25 -8.05 1.56
C LEU A 73 -3.21 -9.25 2.50
N GLU A 74 -2.30 -10.20 2.28
CA GLU A 74 -2.12 -11.34 3.21
C GLU A 74 -1.79 -10.88 4.62
N ALA A 75 -0.83 -9.96 4.76
CA ALA A 75 -0.42 -9.44 6.07
C ALA A 75 -1.56 -8.72 6.80
N VAL A 76 -2.35 -7.90 6.08
CA VAL A 76 -3.52 -7.22 6.65
C VAL A 76 -4.60 -8.21 7.06
N TYR A 77 -4.87 -9.24 6.26
CA TYR A 77 -5.86 -10.26 6.57
C TYR A 77 -5.46 -11.06 7.82
N VAL A 78 -4.21 -11.52 7.90
CA VAL A 78 -3.67 -12.20 9.09
C VAL A 78 -3.79 -11.28 10.31
N HIS A 79 -3.40 -10.02 10.18
CA HIS A 79 -3.51 -9.05 11.26
C HIS A 79 -4.96 -8.83 11.72
N ALA A 80 -5.91 -8.78 10.80
CA ALA A 80 -7.30 -8.44 11.13
C ALA A 80 -8.10 -9.62 11.69
N THR A 81 -7.74 -10.86 11.35
CA THR A 81 -8.55 -12.05 11.65
C THR A 81 -7.98 -12.94 12.75
N ARG A 82 -6.75 -12.70 13.20
CA ARG A 82 -6.07 -13.54 14.19
C ARG A 82 -5.41 -12.67 15.28
N PRO A 83 -5.21 -13.21 16.50
CA PRO A 83 -4.31 -12.59 17.46
C PRO A 83 -2.93 -12.40 16.82
N THR A 84 -2.40 -11.19 16.93
CA THR A 84 -1.10 -10.83 16.36
C THR A 84 -0.09 -10.48 17.43
N GLY A 85 1.15 -10.86 17.20
CA GLY A 85 2.30 -10.48 18.01
C GLY A 85 3.20 -9.49 17.28
N PRO A 86 4.37 -9.18 17.88
CA PRO A 86 5.34 -8.26 17.29
C PRO A 86 5.86 -8.69 15.92
N GLY A 87 5.91 -10.00 15.65
CA GLY A 87 6.40 -10.55 14.37
C GLY A 87 5.45 -10.25 13.21
N GLU A 88 4.15 -10.45 13.41
CA GLU A 88 3.13 -10.17 12.39
C GLU A 88 3.02 -8.67 12.10
N GLU A 89 3.17 -7.81 13.11
CA GLU A 89 3.21 -6.36 12.90
C GLU A 89 4.45 -5.96 12.07
N ALA A 90 5.62 -6.55 12.34
CA ALA A 90 6.82 -6.29 11.55
C ALA A 90 6.67 -6.77 10.10
N GLN A 91 6.01 -7.91 9.86
CA GLN A 91 5.71 -8.41 8.52
C GLN A 91 4.76 -7.47 7.77
N LEU A 92 3.74 -6.95 8.45
CA LEU A 92 2.82 -5.98 7.88
C LEU A 92 3.53 -4.66 7.51
N GLU A 93 4.38 -4.15 8.40
CA GLU A 93 5.19 -2.95 8.12
C GLU A 93 6.12 -3.18 6.92
N ALA A 94 6.79 -4.34 6.85
CA ALA A 94 7.66 -4.70 5.74
C ALA A 94 6.90 -4.82 4.40
N ALA A 95 5.72 -5.45 4.40
CA ALA A 95 4.89 -5.58 3.21
C ALA A 95 4.39 -4.22 2.70
N TRP A 96 4.01 -3.32 3.62
CA TRP A 96 3.63 -1.95 3.25
C TRP A 96 4.81 -1.16 2.67
N LEU A 97 6.00 -1.26 3.28
CA LEU A 97 7.21 -0.61 2.78
C LEU A 97 7.59 -1.09 1.37
N GLU A 98 7.48 -2.40 1.12
CA GLU A 98 7.73 -2.98 -0.19
C GLU A 98 6.75 -2.42 -1.24
N LEU A 99 5.45 -2.44 -0.94
CA LEU A 99 4.43 -1.88 -1.84
C LEU A 99 4.65 -0.39 -2.09
N HIS A 100 4.92 0.39 -1.03
CA HIS A 100 5.15 1.81 -1.13
C HIS A 100 6.36 2.10 -2.02
N ARG A 101 7.49 1.40 -1.83
CA ARG A 101 8.68 1.54 -2.68
C ARG A 101 8.36 1.28 -4.14
N VAL A 102 7.73 0.15 -4.46
CA VAL A 102 7.41 -0.21 -5.86
C VAL A 102 6.41 0.77 -6.46
N ARG A 103 5.39 1.21 -5.70
CA ARG A 103 4.45 2.24 -6.15
C ARG A 103 5.17 3.55 -6.46
N MET A 104 6.08 4.00 -5.61
CA MET A 104 6.86 5.21 -5.86
C MET A 104 7.78 5.06 -7.07
N GLU A 105 8.43 3.91 -7.27
CA GLU A 105 9.23 3.64 -8.46
C GLU A 105 8.39 3.69 -9.74
N ARG A 106 7.18 3.14 -9.71
CA ARG A 106 6.27 3.17 -10.86
C ARG A 106 5.72 4.58 -11.10
N LEU A 107 5.28 5.29 -10.06
CA LEU A 107 4.72 6.64 -10.17
C LEU A 107 5.79 7.67 -10.56
N ILE A 108 6.98 7.64 -9.97
CA ILE A 108 8.09 8.55 -10.27
C ILE A 108 8.78 8.18 -11.59
N GLY A 109 8.91 6.88 -11.92
CA GLY A 109 9.49 6.44 -13.19
C GLY A 109 8.74 6.94 -14.43
N CYS A 110 7.46 7.32 -14.29
CA CYS A 110 6.68 7.98 -15.34
C CYS A 110 6.79 9.52 -15.34
N LEU A 111 7.36 10.11 -14.29
CA LEU A 111 7.66 11.54 -14.19
C LEU A 111 9.12 11.85 -14.57
N SER A 112 9.98 10.82 -14.64
CA SER A 112 11.31 10.92 -15.24
C SER A 112 11.17 11.20 -16.74
N THR A 113 11.39 12.45 -17.12
CA THR A 113 11.49 12.93 -18.49
C THR A 113 12.32 11.98 -19.37
N PRO A 114 11.93 11.74 -20.65
CA PRO A 114 12.77 11.00 -21.57
C PRO A 114 14.14 11.68 -21.64
N VAL A 115 15.20 10.90 -21.39
CA VAL A 115 16.57 11.34 -21.67
C VAL A 115 16.62 11.69 -23.16
N PRO A 116 17.03 12.91 -23.56
CA PRO A 116 17.17 13.23 -24.97
C PRO A 116 18.11 12.21 -25.62
N LYS A 117 17.74 11.72 -26.81
CA LYS A 117 18.65 10.86 -27.59
C LYS A 117 19.99 11.60 -27.75
N PRO A 118 21.14 10.92 -27.61
CA PRO A 118 22.42 11.54 -27.88
C PRO A 118 22.41 12.11 -29.30
N THR A 119 22.67 13.40 -29.43
CA THR A 119 22.92 14.04 -30.71
C THR A 119 24.30 13.58 -31.16
N GLU A 120 24.30 12.78 -32.24
CA GLU A 120 25.40 12.28 -33.09
C GLU A 120 26.80 12.07 -32.46
#